data_AF-A0A3S1GLI7-F1
#
_entry.id   AF-A0A3S1GLI7-F1
#
_cell.length_a   1.000
_cell.length_b   1.000
_cell.length_c   1.000
_cell.angle_alpha   90.00
_cell.angle_beta   90.00
_cell.angle_gamma   90.00
#
_symmetry.space_group_name_H-M   'P 1'
#
loop_
_entity.id
_entity.type
_entity.pdbx_description
1 polymer ?
#
loop_
_entity_poly.entity_id
_entity_poly.type
_entity_poly.pdbx_seq_one_letter_code
_entity_poly.pdbx_strand_id
1 'polypeptide(L)'
;MGDRSQPVSAETLSPALLDRLPSEVRKPAYDRSALKPGIAHIGVGAFHRCHQAEYTDDLLAKDFGRWGLVGINIRPPLLTDTLGRQDGLYTRLIRQNDEVEARIIGSIMRVVDSQENAAPALEMLASPDIEMVTMTVTEKGYCHIPSNGALDLDHPDIVHDLANPETPRSVPGILARALERRMASHGRPVTLLSCDNIPTNGIILGNVVRTFAERRGGRLADWIEANVAFPSAMVDRIAPATTEADIDTIEQRFGYRDNAVVVGERFRQWVIENRFAGRVPRWDLVGATFVDDVTPFEHLKMRVLNGAQTTLSYLGVLGGFEHTFETIADPLLASFVRRMLTEETLPTLM
;
A
#
# COMPACT_ATOMS: atom_id res chain seq x y z
N MET A 1 14.06 -32.93 -40.62
CA MET A 1 13.26 -32.83 -39.38
C MET A 1 13.92 -31.78 -38.52
N GLY A 2 13.46 -30.53 -38.62
CA GLY A 2 13.94 -29.45 -37.76
C GLY A 2 13.23 -29.56 -36.42
N ASP A 3 13.97 -29.85 -35.37
CA ASP A 3 13.50 -29.82 -34.00
C ASP A 3 13.20 -28.36 -33.64
N ARG A 4 11.95 -27.95 -33.81
CA ARG A 4 11.42 -26.72 -33.21
C ARG A 4 11.11 -27.06 -31.76
N SER A 5 12.16 -27.05 -30.93
CA SER A 5 11.99 -27.00 -29.48
C SER A 5 11.09 -25.80 -29.18
N GLN A 6 9.86 -26.05 -28.73
CA GLN A 6 9.02 -24.99 -28.18
C GLN A 6 9.82 -24.30 -27.07
N PRO A 7 9.83 -22.97 -26.99
CA PRO A 7 10.48 -22.30 -25.86
C PRO A 7 9.84 -22.84 -24.58
N VAL A 8 10.65 -23.46 -23.74
CA VAL A 8 10.22 -23.91 -22.41
C VAL A 8 9.79 -22.64 -21.67
N SER A 9 8.49 -22.50 -21.43
CA SER A 9 7.95 -21.38 -20.65
C SER A 9 8.68 -21.30 -19.31
N ALA A 10 9.16 -20.12 -18.95
CA ALA A 10 9.92 -19.97 -17.72
C ALA A 10 9.07 -20.35 -16.49
N GLU A 11 9.71 -21.00 -15.52
CA GLU A 11 9.04 -21.40 -14.28
C GLU A 11 8.52 -20.16 -13.54
N THR A 12 7.28 -20.21 -13.04
CA THR A 12 6.70 -19.11 -12.28
C THR A 12 7.31 -19.04 -10.88
N LEU A 13 7.55 -17.82 -10.38
CA LEU A 13 8.09 -17.57 -9.05
C LEU A 13 7.26 -18.31 -7.98
N SER A 14 7.95 -19.10 -7.17
CA SER A 14 7.37 -19.87 -6.06
C SER A 14 8.41 -20.09 -4.96
N PRO A 15 8.02 -20.53 -3.76
CA PRO A 15 8.97 -20.90 -2.71
C PRO A 15 10.01 -21.92 -3.16
N ALA A 16 9.61 -22.89 -4.00
CA ALA A 16 10.50 -23.93 -4.53
C ALA A 16 11.56 -23.40 -5.51
N LEU A 17 11.40 -22.18 -6.03
CA LEU A 17 12.34 -21.55 -6.94
C LEU A 17 13.42 -20.75 -6.20
N LEU A 18 13.19 -20.32 -4.95
CA LEU A 18 14.07 -19.39 -4.23
C LEU A 18 15.53 -19.87 -4.17
N ASP A 19 15.77 -21.15 -3.93
CA ASP A 19 17.13 -21.71 -3.83
C ASP A 19 17.85 -21.83 -5.18
N ARG A 20 17.10 -21.75 -6.28
CA ARG A 20 17.60 -21.84 -7.67
C ARG A 20 17.69 -20.49 -8.38
N LEU A 21 17.25 -19.40 -7.74
CA LEU A 21 17.34 -18.05 -8.32
C LEU A 21 18.81 -17.64 -8.53
N PRO A 22 19.10 -16.85 -9.59
CA PRO A 22 20.43 -16.27 -9.81
C PRO A 22 20.92 -15.50 -8.59
N SER A 23 22.25 -15.51 -8.35
CA SER A 23 22.86 -14.82 -7.20
C SER A 23 22.64 -13.31 -7.18
N GLU A 24 22.35 -12.69 -8.34
CA GLU A 24 22.03 -11.28 -8.48
C GLU A 24 20.62 -10.91 -7.98
N VAL A 25 19.72 -11.89 -7.83
CA VAL A 25 18.38 -11.66 -7.28
C VAL A 25 18.45 -11.79 -5.76
N ARG A 26 18.26 -10.67 -5.05
CA ARG A 26 18.24 -10.70 -3.59
C ARG A 26 17.00 -11.44 -3.08
N LYS A 27 17.17 -12.29 -2.07
CA LYS A 27 16.11 -13.13 -1.49
C LYS A 27 15.76 -12.67 -0.07
N PRO A 28 14.57 -13.03 0.46
CA PRO A 28 14.26 -12.86 1.87
C PRO A 28 15.32 -13.53 2.74
N ALA A 29 15.82 -12.81 3.75
CA ALA A 29 16.88 -13.30 4.64
C ALA A 29 16.33 -13.98 5.91
N TYR A 30 15.09 -14.45 5.85
CA TYR A 30 14.37 -15.04 6.97
C TYR A 30 13.52 -16.22 6.50
N ASP A 31 13.20 -17.13 7.41
CA ASP A 31 12.35 -18.29 7.13
C ASP A 31 10.88 -17.86 7.00
N ARG A 32 10.37 -17.86 5.77
CA ARG A 32 8.96 -17.51 5.48
C ARG A 32 7.97 -18.49 6.10
N SER A 33 8.35 -19.76 6.27
CA SER A 33 7.46 -20.78 6.84
C SER A 33 7.15 -20.53 8.32
N ALA A 34 8.00 -19.77 9.00
CA ALA A 34 7.83 -19.36 10.39
C ALA A 34 7.00 -18.07 10.57
N LEU A 35 6.60 -17.40 9.47
CA LEU A 35 5.83 -16.15 9.55
C LEU A 35 4.49 -16.39 10.25
N LYS A 36 4.09 -15.39 11.04
CA LYS A 36 2.76 -15.32 11.66
C LYS A 36 2.09 -14.03 11.22
N PRO A 37 0.77 -14.06 10.96
CA PRO A 37 0.04 -12.87 10.60
C PRO A 37 0.05 -11.88 11.76
N GLY A 38 0.32 -10.62 11.45
CA GLY A 38 0.19 -9.50 12.37
C GLY A 38 -0.35 -8.24 11.72
N ILE A 39 -0.28 -8.18 10.38
CA ILE A 39 -0.72 -7.05 9.59
C ILE A 39 -1.71 -7.52 8.53
N ALA A 40 -2.87 -6.87 8.46
CA ALA A 40 -3.76 -6.99 7.31
C ALA A 40 -3.60 -5.74 6.43
N HIS A 41 -3.52 -5.91 5.11
CA HIS A 41 -3.41 -4.77 4.19
C HIS A 41 -4.59 -4.76 3.21
N ILE A 42 -5.38 -3.69 3.18
CA ILE A 42 -6.49 -3.54 2.23
C ILE A 42 -6.02 -2.77 1.00
N GLY A 43 -6.16 -3.37 -0.19
CA GLY A 43 -5.76 -2.77 -1.47
C GLY A 43 -4.29 -3.01 -1.80
N VAL A 44 -3.94 -4.24 -2.19
CA VAL A 44 -2.56 -4.68 -2.45
C VAL A 44 -2.06 -4.22 -3.84
N GLY A 45 -1.95 -2.91 -4.02
CA GLY A 45 -1.48 -2.30 -5.26
C GLY A 45 0.02 -2.41 -5.50
N ALA A 46 0.49 -1.82 -6.61
CA ALA A 46 1.93 -1.69 -6.89
C ALA A 46 2.64 -0.85 -5.81
N PHE A 47 2.02 0.26 -5.37
CA PHE A 47 2.59 1.11 -4.33
C PHE A 47 2.80 0.38 -3.00
N HIS A 48 1.80 -0.38 -2.53
CA HIS A 48 1.94 -1.16 -1.30
C HIS A 48 3.11 -2.14 -1.34
N ARG A 49 3.20 -2.88 -2.45
CA ARG A 49 4.26 -3.85 -2.70
C ARG A 49 5.64 -3.18 -2.82
N CYS A 50 5.71 -2.01 -3.46
CA CYS A 50 6.92 -1.21 -3.49
C CYS A 50 7.19 -0.44 -2.20
N HIS A 51 6.33 -0.43 -1.17
CA HIS A 51 6.51 0.47 -0.03
C HIS A 51 6.34 -0.24 1.30
N GLN A 52 5.12 -0.37 1.82
CA GLN A 52 4.91 -0.91 3.18
C GLN A 52 5.32 -2.39 3.28
N ALA A 53 5.09 -3.17 2.21
CA ALA A 53 5.52 -4.57 2.18
C ALA A 53 7.05 -4.69 2.19
N GLU A 54 7.77 -3.77 1.52
CA GLU A 54 9.23 -3.74 1.51
C GLU A 54 9.81 -3.31 2.87
N TYR A 55 9.25 -2.27 3.51
CA TYR A 55 9.62 -1.91 4.89
C TYR A 55 9.39 -3.07 5.87
N THR A 56 8.29 -3.80 5.70
CA THR A 56 7.99 -4.96 6.54
C THR A 56 8.94 -6.12 6.26
N ASP A 57 9.32 -6.35 4.99
CA ASP A 57 10.31 -7.35 4.61
C ASP A 57 11.71 -7.05 5.18
N ASP A 58 12.12 -5.78 5.13
CA ASP A 58 13.35 -5.32 5.77
C ASP A 58 13.32 -5.50 7.29
N LEU A 59 12.19 -5.19 7.93
CA LEU A 59 12.01 -5.40 9.36
C LEU A 59 12.12 -6.88 9.71
N LEU A 60 11.44 -7.76 8.98
CA LEU A 60 11.49 -9.21 9.23
C LEU A 60 12.89 -9.80 9.04
N ALA A 61 13.68 -9.26 8.10
CA ALA A 61 15.08 -9.64 7.91
C ALA A 61 15.99 -9.15 9.05
N LYS A 62 15.66 -8.01 9.67
CA LYS A 62 16.48 -7.38 10.71
C LYS A 62 16.12 -7.84 12.13
N ASP A 63 14.83 -7.92 12.42
CA ASP A 63 14.24 -8.24 13.71
C ASP A 63 12.96 -9.06 13.46
N PHE A 64 13.14 -10.37 13.27
CA PHE A 64 12.06 -11.27 12.89
C PHE A 64 10.98 -11.32 13.97
N GLY A 65 9.72 -11.18 13.53
CA GLY A 65 8.58 -11.13 14.43
C GLY A 65 7.29 -11.55 13.75
N ARG A 66 6.19 -11.45 14.48
CA ARG A 66 4.84 -11.83 14.02
C ARG A 66 4.18 -10.74 13.16
N TRP A 67 4.90 -10.23 12.16
CA TRP A 67 4.47 -9.12 11.30
C TRP A 67 4.24 -9.54 9.85
N GLY A 68 3.95 -10.82 9.62
CA GLY A 68 3.54 -11.28 8.30
C GLY A 68 2.27 -10.57 7.82
N LEU A 69 2.27 -10.21 6.54
CA LEU A 69 1.18 -9.50 5.88
C LEU A 69 0.17 -10.48 5.31
N VAL A 70 -1.11 -10.21 5.53
CA VAL A 70 -2.22 -10.79 4.78
C VAL A 70 -2.84 -9.70 3.91
N GLY A 71 -2.70 -9.85 2.60
CA GLY A 71 -3.29 -8.92 1.64
C GLY A 71 -4.79 -9.18 1.48
N ILE A 72 -5.59 -8.12 1.48
CA ILE A 72 -7.03 -8.15 1.29
C ILE A 72 -7.35 -7.34 0.04
N ASN A 73 -8.02 -7.98 -0.90
CA ASN A 73 -8.49 -7.35 -2.12
C ASN A 73 -10.01 -7.20 -2.11
N ILE A 74 -10.50 -6.01 -2.40
CA ILE A 74 -11.94 -5.72 -2.42
C ILE A 74 -12.40 -5.20 -3.78
N ARG A 75 -11.51 -5.14 -4.78
CA ARG A 75 -11.80 -4.66 -6.13
C ARG A 75 -11.09 -5.54 -7.17
N PRO A 76 -11.63 -5.68 -8.38
CA PRO A 76 -10.93 -6.37 -9.47
C PRO A 76 -9.58 -5.72 -9.82
N PRO A 77 -8.61 -6.48 -10.36
CA PRO A 77 -8.66 -7.93 -10.63
C PRO A 77 -8.40 -8.79 -9.37
N LEU A 78 -8.65 -10.10 -9.46
CA LEU A 78 -8.36 -11.06 -8.39
C LEU A 78 -6.84 -11.15 -8.14
N LEU A 79 -6.43 -11.05 -6.88
CA LEU A 79 -5.02 -11.22 -6.51
C LEU A 79 -4.62 -12.70 -6.41
N THR A 80 -5.59 -13.59 -6.19
CA THR A 80 -5.32 -15.03 -6.16
C THR A 80 -4.78 -15.55 -7.49
N ASP A 81 -5.10 -14.90 -8.62
CA ASP A 81 -4.58 -15.24 -9.95
C ASP A 81 -3.15 -14.77 -10.21
N THR A 82 -2.63 -13.85 -9.38
CA THR A 82 -1.25 -13.34 -9.48
C THR A 82 -0.45 -13.73 -8.23
N LEU A 83 -0.47 -12.91 -7.18
CA LEU A 83 0.24 -13.15 -5.93
C LEU A 83 -0.12 -14.49 -5.27
N GLY A 84 -1.39 -14.91 -5.38
CA GLY A 84 -1.82 -16.18 -4.80
C GLY A 84 -1.11 -17.40 -5.39
N ARG A 85 -0.86 -17.40 -6.71
CA ARG A 85 -0.12 -18.47 -7.40
C ARG A 85 1.37 -18.50 -7.07
N GLN A 86 1.88 -17.44 -6.43
CA GLN A 86 3.28 -17.27 -6.05
C GLN A 86 3.48 -17.31 -4.52
N ASP A 87 2.50 -17.82 -3.77
CA ASP A 87 2.51 -17.85 -2.30
C ASP A 87 2.81 -16.48 -1.66
N GLY A 88 2.32 -15.39 -2.27
CA GLY A 88 2.58 -14.02 -1.83
C GLY A 88 3.97 -13.47 -2.18
N LEU A 89 4.85 -14.26 -2.81
CA LEU A 89 6.13 -13.78 -3.33
C LEU A 89 5.91 -12.90 -4.56
N TYR A 90 6.78 -11.91 -4.70
CA TYR A 90 6.92 -11.13 -5.91
C TYR A 90 8.30 -10.48 -5.97
N THR A 91 8.70 -10.07 -7.15
CA THR A 91 9.94 -9.38 -7.43
C THR A 91 9.68 -7.89 -7.44
N ARG A 92 10.42 -7.18 -6.62
CA ARG A 92 10.57 -5.74 -6.72
C ARG A 92 11.76 -5.45 -7.64
N LEU A 93 11.55 -4.57 -8.61
CA LEU A 93 12.60 -3.96 -9.40
C LEU A 93 12.84 -2.52 -8.95
N ILE A 94 14.09 -2.18 -8.65
CA ILE A 94 14.53 -0.78 -8.58
C ILE A 94 15.24 -0.44 -9.86
N ARG A 95 14.76 0.61 -10.53
CA ARG A 95 15.42 1.18 -11.70
C ARG A 95 16.00 2.52 -11.32
N GLN A 96 17.29 2.69 -11.59
CA GLN A 96 17.98 3.97 -11.46
C GLN A 96 18.98 4.07 -12.61
N ASN A 97 18.70 4.93 -13.58
CA ASN A 97 19.44 4.98 -14.85
C ASN A 97 19.47 3.58 -15.50
N ASP A 98 20.64 3.09 -15.89
CA ASP A 98 20.84 1.76 -16.47
C ASP A 98 20.93 0.63 -15.43
N GLU A 99 20.91 0.95 -14.13
CA GLU A 99 20.96 -0.05 -13.07
C GLU A 99 19.56 -0.59 -12.76
N VAL A 100 19.45 -1.92 -12.74
CA VAL A 100 18.26 -2.64 -12.28
C VAL A 100 18.64 -3.57 -11.15
N GLU A 101 18.09 -3.32 -9.97
CA GLU A 101 18.23 -4.19 -8.81
C GLU A 101 16.96 -5.03 -8.66
N ALA A 102 17.10 -6.35 -8.60
CA ALA A 102 16.00 -7.28 -8.37
C ALA A 102 16.04 -7.86 -6.96
N ARG A 103 14.89 -7.86 -6.29
CA ARG A 103 14.73 -8.45 -4.96
C ARG A 103 13.39 -9.14 -4.87
N ILE A 104 13.38 -10.39 -4.42
CA ILE A 104 12.16 -11.07 -4.01
C ILE A 104 11.73 -10.54 -2.64
N ILE A 105 10.49 -10.07 -2.56
CA ILE A 105 9.84 -9.68 -1.31
C ILE A 105 8.97 -10.84 -0.83
N GLY A 106 9.09 -11.19 0.46
CA GLY A 106 8.43 -12.35 1.05
C GLY A 106 7.52 -12.05 2.23
N SER A 107 7.33 -10.77 2.57
CA SER A 107 6.58 -10.33 3.76
C SER A 107 5.08 -10.60 3.66
N ILE A 108 4.53 -10.68 2.44
CA ILE A 108 3.17 -11.12 2.17
C ILE A 108 3.12 -12.64 2.28
N MET A 109 2.37 -13.13 3.26
CA MET A 109 2.17 -14.56 3.50
C MET A 109 1.15 -15.15 2.53
N ARG A 110 0.06 -14.41 2.30
CA ARG A 110 -1.05 -14.79 1.42
C ARG A 110 -1.93 -13.59 1.10
N VAL A 111 -2.77 -13.75 0.09
CA VAL A 111 -3.81 -12.79 -0.30
C VAL A 111 -5.19 -13.43 -0.20
N VAL A 112 -6.21 -12.63 0.09
CA VAL A 112 -7.62 -13.04 0.06
C VAL A 112 -8.41 -12.05 -0.80
N ASP A 113 -9.22 -12.58 -1.71
CA ASP A 113 -10.16 -11.79 -2.51
C ASP A 113 -11.51 -11.71 -1.80
N SER A 114 -12.08 -10.51 -1.73
CA SER A 114 -13.33 -10.18 -1.03
C SER A 114 -14.22 -9.22 -1.81
N GLN A 115 -14.03 -9.18 -3.14
CA GLN A 115 -14.79 -8.30 -4.05
C GLN A 115 -16.26 -8.75 -4.20
N GLU A 116 -16.54 -10.06 -4.16
CA GLU A 116 -17.90 -10.62 -4.28
C GLU A 116 -18.54 -10.92 -2.91
N ASN A 117 -17.70 -11.16 -1.90
CA ASN A 117 -18.10 -11.51 -0.55
C ASN A 117 -17.08 -10.95 0.44
N ALA A 118 -17.53 -10.13 1.39
CA ALA A 118 -16.66 -9.53 2.40
C ALA A 118 -16.16 -10.52 3.47
N ALA A 119 -16.69 -11.75 3.53
CA ALA A 119 -16.35 -12.70 4.59
C ALA A 119 -14.84 -12.94 4.78
N PRO A 120 -14.02 -13.14 3.74
CA PRO A 120 -12.58 -13.35 3.92
C PRO A 120 -11.88 -12.12 4.51
N ALA A 121 -12.25 -10.90 4.08
CA ALA A 121 -11.76 -9.66 4.67
C ALA A 121 -12.18 -9.54 6.15
N LEU A 122 -13.45 -9.80 6.46
CA LEU A 122 -13.97 -9.70 7.83
C LEU A 122 -13.33 -10.72 8.77
N GLU A 123 -13.06 -11.94 8.30
CA GLU A 123 -12.37 -12.97 9.08
C GLU A 123 -10.95 -12.50 9.45
N MET A 124 -10.21 -11.96 8.49
CA MET A 124 -8.84 -11.49 8.72
C MET A 124 -8.81 -10.25 9.64
N LEU A 125 -9.60 -9.24 9.32
CA LEU A 125 -9.63 -7.98 10.07
C LEU A 125 -10.13 -8.17 11.51
N ALA A 126 -11.01 -9.14 11.75
CA ALA A 126 -11.51 -9.47 13.07
C ALA A 126 -10.60 -10.43 13.87
N SER A 127 -9.53 -10.97 13.28
CA SER A 127 -8.68 -11.95 13.94
C SER A 127 -7.91 -11.33 15.13
N PRO A 128 -7.80 -12.04 16.28
CA PRO A 128 -6.99 -11.59 17.42
C PRO A 128 -5.48 -11.59 17.13
N ASP A 129 -5.06 -12.18 16.00
CA ASP A 129 -3.67 -12.16 15.55
C ASP A 129 -3.30 -10.89 14.78
N ILE A 130 -4.28 -10.18 14.21
CA ILE A 130 -4.08 -8.91 13.53
C ILE A 130 -4.15 -7.76 14.55
N GLU A 131 -3.08 -6.98 14.60
CA GLU A 131 -2.94 -5.81 15.48
C GLU A 131 -2.78 -4.51 14.69
N MET A 132 -2.38 -4.62 13.43
CA MET A 132 -2.24 -3.50 12.50
C MET A 132 -3.05 -3.79 11.24
N VAL A 133 -3.90 -2.84 10.85
CA VAL A 133 -4.51 -2.82 9.52
C VAL A 133 -3.93 -1.62 8.78
N THR A 134 -3.35 -1.88 7.62
CA THR A 134 -2.87 -0.83 6.72
C THR A 134 -3.73 -0.80 5.45
N MET A 135 -3.76 0.31 4.72
CA MET A 135 -4.56 0.38 3.49
C MET A 135 -4.02 1.35 2.44
N THR A 136 -4.13 0.95 1.18
CA THR A 136 -3.98 1.81 0.00
C THR A 136 -5.19 1.60 -0.91
N VAL A 137 -6.28 2.29 -0.60
CA VAL A 137 -7.60 2.11 -1.23
C VAL A 137 -7.98 3.24 -2.16
N THR A 138 -7.06 4.19 -2.39
CA THR A 138 -7.25 5.46 -3.08
C THR A 138 -8.21 6.41 -2.34
N GLU A 139 -8.19 7.69 -2.71
CA GLU A 139 -9.08 8.72 -2.16
C GLU A 139 -10.57 8.33 -2.18
N LYS A 140 -10.99 7.65 -3.25
CA LYS A 140 -12.38 7.19 -3.43
C LYS A 140 -12.77 6.07 -2.46
N GLY A 141 -11.80 5.33 -1.91
CA GLY A 141 -12.06 4.20 -1.01
C GLY A 141 -12.66 4.62 0.34
N TYR A 142 -12.46 5.88 0.75
CA TYR A 142 -12.94 6.40 2.03
C TYR A 142 -14.42 6.82 2.01
N CYS A 143 -15.04 6.89 0.82
CA CYS A 143 -16.42 7.38 0.65
C CYS A 143 -16.66 8.72 1.36
N HIS A 144 -15.68 9.63 1.30
CA HIS A 144 -15.75 10.93 1.95
C HIS A 144 -16.09 12.02 0.93
N ILE A 145 -16.64 13.12 1.41
CA ILE A 145 -16.85 14.34 0.66
C ILE A 145 -15.51 15.09 0.57
N PRO A 146 -14.91 15.25 -0.62
CA PRO A 146 -13.54 15.79 -0.74
C PRO A 146 -13.36 17.19 -0.15
N SER A 147 -14.42 18.00 -0.13
CA SER A 147 -14.35 19.39 0.34
C SER A 147 -14.23 19.53 1.87
N ASN A 148 -14.61 18.50 2.64
CA ASN A 148 -14.63 18.59 4.10
C ASN A 148 -14.18 17.32 4.84
N GLY A 149 -13.89 16.22 4.13
CA GLY A 149 -13.42 14.97 4.74
C GLY A 149 -14.50 14.17 5.48
N ALA A 150 -15.75 14.62 5.50
CA ALA A 150 -16.85 13.92 6.16
C ALA A 150 -17.29 12.70 5.34
N LEU A 151 -17.82 11.68 6.01
CA LEU A 151 -18.44 10.53 5.33
C LEU A 151 -19.61 11.02 4.45
N ASP A 152 -19.61 10.63 3.18
CA ASP A 152 -20.73 10.84 2.28
C ASP A 152 -21.82 9.79 2.56
N LEU A 153 -22.85 10.21 3.29
CA LEU A 153 -23.97 9.34 3.68
C LEU A 153 -24.90 9.01 2.51
N ASP A 154 -24.84 9.78 1.43
CA ASP A 154 -25.60 9.54 0.21
C ASP A 154 -24.83 8.66 -0.78
N HIS A 155 -23.57 8.33 -0.49
CA HIS A 155 -22.77 7.42 -1.32
C HIS A 155 -23.45 6.04 -1.41
N PRO A 156 -23.63 5.46 -2.62
CA PRO A 156 -24.38 4.21 -2.79
C PRO A 156 -23.90 3.05 -1.93
N ASP A 157 -22.58 2.88 -1.79
CA ASP A 157 -22.02 1.81 -0.96
C ASP A 157 -22.25 2.05 0.55
N ILE A 158 -22.33 3.31 1.00
CA ILE A 158 -22.60 3.63 2.41
C ILE A 158 -24.07 3.38 2.73
N VAL A 159 -24.98 3.81 1.86
CA VAL A 159 -26.41 3.49 1.95
C VAL A 159 -26.62 1.97 1.97
N HIS A 160 -25.95 1.25 1.06
CA HIS A 160 -26.01 -0.21 1.01
C HIS A 160 -25.53 -0.84 2.32
N ASP A 161 -24.37 -0.44 2.83
CA ASP A 161 -23.74 -1.08 3.99
C ASP A 161 -24.50 -0.80 5.30
N LEU A 162 -25.12 0.38 5.43
CA LEU A 162 -26.01 0.68 6.55
C LEU A 162 -27.27 -0.19 6.55
N ALA A 163 -27.81 -0.50 5.36
CA ALA A 163 -28.97 -1.38 5.20
C ALA A 163 -28.60 -2.88 5.31
N ASN A 164 -27.37 -3.26 4.97
CA ASN A 164 -26.91 -4.66 4.88
C ASN A 164 -25.62 -4.88 5.71
N PRO A 165 -25.68 -4.72 7.04
CA PRO A 165 -24.49 -4.71 7.90
C PRO A 165 -23.68 -6.02 7.91
N GLU A 166 -24.30 -7.13 7.52
CA GLU A 166 -23.64 -8.44 7.46
C GLU A 166 -22.81 -8.65 6.18
N THR A 167 -23.09 -7.87 5.14
CA THR A 167 -22.45 -8.00 3.82
C THR A 167 -21.98 -6.64 3.31
N PRO A 168 -21.12 -5.91 4.04
CA PRO A 168 -20.65 -4.59 3.63
C PRO A 168 -19.76 -4.67 2.38
N ARG A 169 -19.67 -3.58 1.63
CA ARG A 169 -18.88 -3.47 0.38
C ARG A 169 -17.88 -2.31 0.42
N SER A 170 -18.20 -1.24 1.15
CA SER A 170 -17.32 -0.09 1.32
C SER A 170 -16.22 -0.38 2.34
N VAL A 171 -15.09 0.34 2.23
CA VAL A 171 -14.02 0.25 3.25
C VAL A 171 -14.53 0.64 4.64
N PRO A 172 -15.28 1.76 4.83
CA PRO A 172 -15.85 2.10 6.14
C PRO A 172 -16.77 1.01 6.69
N GLY A 173 -17.65 0.43 5.87
CA GLY A 173 -18.57 -0.63 6.29
C GLY A 173 -17.85 -1.93 6.66
N ILE A 174 -16.86 -2.35 5.85
CA ILE A 174 -16.04 -3.54 6.13
C ILE A 174 -15.25 -3.36 7.44
N LEU A 175 -14.61 -2.20 7.63
CA LEU A 175 -13.87 -1.89 8.85
C LEU A 175 -14.81 -1.87 10.07
N ALA A 176 -15.93 -1.15 10.00
CA ALA A 176 -16.90 -1.10 11.10
C ALA A 176 -17.40 -2.49 11.49
N ARG A 177 -17.76 -3.33 10.51
CA ARG A 177 -18.21 -4.70 10.78
C ARG A 177 -17.12 -5.58 11.37
N ALA A 178 -15.87 -5.44 10.93
CA ALA A 178 -14.75 -6.15 11.52
C ALA A 178 -14.50 -5.71 12.97
N LEU A 179 -14.56 -4.41 13.25
CA LEU A 179 -14.39 -3.84 14.60
C LEU A 179 -15.51 -4.31 15.55
N GLU A 180 -16.75 -4.44 15.09
CA GLU A 180 -17.82 -5.07 15.87
C GLU A 180 -17.51 -6.51 16.26
N ARG A 181 -17.01 -7.30 15.30
CA ARG A 181 -16.62 -8.70 15.55
C ARG A 181 -15.47 -8.77 16.56
N ARG A 182 -14.49 -7.84 16.49
CA ARG A 182 -13.43 -7.73 17.51
C ARG A 182 -13.99 -7.40 18.87
N MET A 183 -14.84 -6.36 18.96
CA MET A 183 -15.49 -5.92 20.20
C MET A 183 -16.25 -7.06 20.87
N ALA A 184 -17.03 -7.82 20.09
CA ALA A 184 -17.86 -8.91 20.61
C ALA A 184 -17.08 -10.18 20.96
N SER A 185 -15.89 -10.38 20.41
CA SER A 185 -15.10 -11.62 20.60
C SER A 185 -14.01 -11.47 21.66
N HIS A 186 -13.03 -10.59 21.43
CA HIS A 186 -11.83 -10.50 22.26
C HIS A 186 -11.48 -9.06 22.70
N GLY A 187 -12.12 -8.05 22.13
CA GLY A 187 -11.99 -6.64 22.54
C GLY A 187 -10.58 -6.07 22.45
N ARG A 188 -9.69 -6.66 21.63
CA ARG A 188 -8.28 -6.22 21.57
C ARG A 188 -8.15 -4.95 20.74
N PRO A 189 -7.29 -4.00 21.17
CA PRO A 189 -7.01 -2.80 20.41
C PRO A 189 -6.44 -3.12 19.02
N VAL A 190 -6.59 -2.17 18.10
CA VAL A 190 -6.07 -2.29 16.73
C VAL A 190 -5.73 -0.91 16.17
N THR A 191 -4.63 -0.82 15.44
CA THR A 191 -4.31 0.39 14.68
C THR A 191 -4.85 0.26 13.26
N LEU A 192 -5.55 1.28 12.77
CA LEU A 192 -5.95 1.43 11.37
C LEU A 192 -5.14 2.56 10.74
N LEU A 193 -4.14 2.22 9.93
CA LEU A 193 -3.19 3.15 9.33
C LEU A 193 -3.48 3.32 7.83
N SER A 194 -3.90 4.51 7.43
CA SER A 194 -3.94 4.86 6.02
C SER A 194 -2.52 5.05 5.46
N CYS A 195 -2.31 4.53 4.25
CA CYS A 195 -1.10 4.75 3.47
C CYS A 195 -1.44 5.36 2.09
N ASP A 196 -2.61 5.98 1.96
CA ASP A 196 -2.99 6.73 0.76
C ASP A 196 -2.41 8.15 0.79
N ASN A 197 -2.12 8.69 -0.39
CA ASN A 197 -1.59 10.04 -0.58
C ASN A 197 -2.71 11.10 -0.45
N ILE A 198 -3.29 11.20 0.73
CA ILE A 198 -4.33 12.16 1.11
C ILE A 198 -3.82 12.92 2.34
N PRO A 199 -3.90 14.26 2.38
CA PRO A 199 -3.53 15.01 3.59
C PRO A 199 -4.35 14.55 4.79
N THR A 200 -3.73 14.44 5.96
CA THR A 200 -4.40 14.04 7.22
C THR A 200 -5.16 12.71 7.10
N ASN A 201 -4.62 11.75 6.33
CA ASN A 201 -5.31 10.51 5.99
C ASN A 201 -5.81 9.70 7.19
N GLY A 202 -5.11 9.73 8.33
CA GLY A 202 -5.55 9.12 9.58
C GLY A 202 -6.80 9.80 10.16
N ILE A 203 -6.87 11.13 10.11
CA ILE A 203 -8.04 11.92 10.54
C ILE A 203 -9.26 11.57 9.68
N ILE A 204 -9.10 11.56 8.36
CA ILE A 204 -10.19 11.21 7.42
C ILE A 204 -10.67 9.79 7.69
N LEU A 205 -9.75 8.82 7.80
CA LEU A 205 -10.08 7.43 8.11
C LEU A 205 -10.85 7.29 9.44
N GLY A 206 -10.37 7.96 10.50
CA GLY A 206 -11.03 7.97 11.79
C GLY A 206 -12.44 8.57 11.71
N ASN A 207 -12.60 9.69 11.00
CA ASN A 207 -13.89 10.34 10.84
C ASN A 207 -14.91 9.46 10.10
N VAL A 208 -14.52 8.85 8.98
CA VAL A 208 -15.44 8.02 8.20
C VAL A 208 -15.86 6.75 8.95
N VAL A 209 -14.93 6.11 9.66
CA VAL A 209 -15.22 4.90 10.45
C VAL A 209 -16.09 5.22 11.67
N ARG A 210 -15.78 6.29 12.42
CA ARG A 210 -16.59 6.72 13.58
C ARG A 210 -17.99 7.16 13.16
N THR A 211 -18.12 7.99 12.13
CA THR A 211 -19.43 8.44 11.63
C THR A 211 -20.29 7.26 11.18
N PHE A 212 -19.69 6.28 10.48
CA PHE A 212 -20.40 5.06 10.09
C PHE A 212 -20.87 4.27 11.33
N ALA A 213 -20.02 4.12 12.33
CA ALA A 213 -20.36 3.44 13.58
C ALA A 213 -21.48 4.14 14.37
N GLU A 214 -21.47 5.47 14.42
CA GLU A 214 -22.53 6.28 15.05
C GLU A 214 -23.88 6.08 14.34
N ARG A 215 -23.89 6.07 13.02
CA ARG A 215 -25.09 5.83 12.21
C ARG A 215 -25.65 4.42 12.40
N ARG A 216 -24.77 3.44 12.62
CA ARG A 216 -25.14 2.08 13.00
C ARG A 216 -25.71 1.96 14.41
N GLY A 217 -25.35 2.88 15.30
CA GLY A 217 -25.80 2.92 16.69
C GLY A 217 -25.17 1.84 17.57
N GLY A 218 -25.63 1.81 18.83
CA GLY A 218 -25.08 0.89 19.85
C GLY A 218 -23.76 1.39 20.43
N ARG A 219 -22.89 0.45 20.83
CA ARG A 219 -21.66 0.73 21.60
C ARG A 219 -20.39 0.81 20.75
N LEU A 220 -20.51 0.70 19.42
CA LEU A 220 -19.35 0.60 18.53
C LEU A 220 -18.55 1.89 18.50
N ALA A 221 -19.20 3.06 18.40
CA ALA A 221 -18.52 4.35 18.38
C ALA A 221 -17.68 4.58 19.65
N ASP A 222 -18.27 4.35 20.83
CA ASP A 222 -17.57 4.44 22.12
C ASP A 222 -16.40 3.45 22.20
N TRP A 223 -16.57 2.23 21.68
CA TRP A 223 -15.51 1.23 21.68
C TRP A 223 -14.37 1.61 20.73
N ILE A 224 -14.68 2.15 19.56
CA ILE A 224 -13.68 2.66 18.60
C ILE A 224 -12.84 3.74 19.26
N GLU A 225 -13.47 4.71 19.93
CA GLU A 225 -12.76 5.81 20.58
C GLU A 225 -11.80 5.32 21.67
N ALA A 226 -12.17 4.26 22.40
CA ALA A 226 -11.33 3.73 23.47
C ALA A 226 -10.26 2.71 23.02
N ASN A 227 -10.39 2.09 21.83
CA ASN A 227 -9.59 0.90 21.47
C ASN A 227 -8.91 0.98 20.09
N VAL A 228 -9.23 1.96 19.25
CA VAL A 228 -8.73 2.05 17.88
C VAL A 228 -7.90 3.31 17.70
N ALA A 229 -6.72 3.17 17.11
CA ALA A 229 -5.89 4.31 16.73
C ALA A 229 -5.90 4.52 15.22
N PHE A 230 -5.87 5.79 14.82
CA PHE A 230 -5.89 6.24 13.42
C PHE A 230 -4.72 7.20 13.14
N PRO A 231 -3.46 6.73 13.20
CA PRO A 231 -2.32 7.58 12.90
C PRO A 231 -2.36 8.06 11.45
N SER A 232 -2.03 9.33 11.23
CA SER A 232 -1.77 9.84 9.88
C SER A 232 -0.36 9.46 9.43
N ALA A 233 -0.16 9.36 8.12
CA ALA A 233 1.16 9.06 7.56
C ALA A 233 1.39 9.76 6.22
N MET A 234 2.61 10.25 6.04
CA MET A 234 3.14 10.65 4.75
C MET A 234 3.91 9.47 4.15
N VAL A 235 3.53 9.09 2.94
CA VAL A 235 4.14 8.01 2.17
C VAL A 235 4.73 8.58 0.89
N ASP A 236 5.93 8.13 0.54
CA ASP A 236 6.56 8.54 -0.70
C ASP A 236 7.43 7.45 -1.32
N ARG A 237 7.20 7.25 -2.62
CA ARG A 237 7.98 6.45 -3.58
C ARG A 237 7.24 6.44 -4.91
N ILE A 238 7.92 6.77 -6.00
CA ILE A 238 7.37 6.56 -7.33
C ILE A 238 7.35 5.06 -7.63
N ALA A 239 6.15 4.52 -7.83
CA ALA A 239 5.89 3.14 -8.21
C ALA A 239 4.95 3.12 -9.42
N PRO A 240 5.49 3.13 -10.66
CA PRO A 240 4.69 3.10 -11.88
C PRO A 240 3.81 1.84 -11.96
N ALA A 241 2.80 1.88 -12.83
CA ALA A 241 2.04 0.69 -13.16
C ALA A 241 2.96 -0.33 -13.84
N THR A 242 2.87 -1.59 -13.42
CA THR A 242 3.57 -2.70 -14.06
C THR A 242 3.09 -2.86 -15.51
N THR A 243 4.03 -3.03 -16.42
CA THR A 243 3.80 -3.31 -17.84
C THR A 243 4.19 -4.74 -18.18
N GLU A 244 3.73 -5.25 -19.32
CA GLU A 244 4.14 -6.57 -19.82
C GLU A 244 5.66 -6.65 -20.02
N ALA A 245 6.28 -5.55 -20.47
CA ALA A 245 7.72 -5.45 -20.64
C ALA A 245 8.50 -5.61 -19.32
N ASP A 246 7.89 -5.25 -18.18
CA ASP A 246 8.51 -5.48 -16.87
C ASP A 246 8.53 -6.96 -16.52
N ILE A 247 7.48 -7.69 -16.84
CA ILE A 247 7.40 -9.14 -16.63
C ILE A 247 8.39 -9.84 -17.57
N ASP A 248 8.43 -9.44 -18.84
CA ASP A 248 9.37 -9.98 -19.83
C ASP A 248 10.82 -9.70 -19.43
N THR A 249 11.11 -8.55 -18.81
CA THR A 249 12.44 -8.26 -18.26
C THR A 249 12.84 -9.29 -17.21
N ILE A 250 11.93 -9.71 -16.33
CA ILE A 250 12.23 -10.73 -15.32
C ILE A 250 12.58 -12.06 -15.99
N GLU A 251 11.75 -12.47 -16.95
CA GLU A 251 11.92 -13.74 -17.65
C GLU A 251 13.22 -13.79 -18.46
N GLN A 252 13.51 -12.73 -19.22
CA GLN A 252 14.70 -12.65 -20.09
C GLN A 252 16.00 -12.51 -19.29
N ARG A 253 16.00 -11.73 -18.21
CA ARG A 253 17.22 -11.43 -17.45
C ARG A 253 17.49 -12.42 -16.34
N PHE A 254 16.46 -12.79 -15.57
CA PHE A 254 16.61 -13.60 -14.37
C PHE A 254 16.11 -15.05 -14.53
N GLY A 255 15.45 -15.39 -15.65
CA GLY A 255 15.13 -16.77 -16.02
C GLY A 255 13.88 -17.36 -15.35
N TYR A 256 12.97 -16.53 -14.85
CA TYR A 256 11.69 -16.97 -14.26
C TYR A 256 10.54 -16.03 -14.62
N ARG A 257 9.30 -16.50 -14.52
CA ARG A 257 8.12 -15.66 -14.74
C ARG A 257 7.62 -15.10 -13.41
N ASP A 258 7.32 -13.82 -13.36
CA ASP A 258 6.70 -13.19 -12.19
C ASP A 258 5.55 -12.27 -12.60
N ASN A 259 4.32 -12.77 -12.46
CA ASN A 259 3.11 -12.04 -12.84
C ASN A 259 2.70 -10.99 -11.79
N ALA A 260 3.44 -10.90 -10.68
CA ALA A 260 3.25 -9.93 -9.62
C ALA A 260 4.45 -8.98 -9.48
N VAL A 261 5.32 -8.86 -10.49
CA VAL A 261 6.43 -7.91 -10.47
C VAL A 261 5.94 -6.47 -10.24
N VAL A 262 6.72 -5.71 -9.48
CA VAL A 262 6.51 -4.27 -9.29
C VAL A 262 7.80 -3.51 -9.53
N VAL A 263 7.66 -2.30 -10.06
CA VAL A 263 8.79 -1.41 -10.36
C VAL A 263 8.68 -0.18 -9.47
N GLY A 264 9.81 0.30 -8.98
CA GLY A 264 9.88 1.57 -8.26
C GLY A 264 11.23 2.24 -8.40
N GLU A 265 11.31 3.48 -7.92
CA GLU A 265 12.57 4.18 -7.76
C GLU A 265 13.27 3.82 -6.44
N ARG A 266 14.58 4.11 -6.34
CA ARG A 266 15.38 3.84 -5.13
C ARG A 266 14.93 4.68 -3.93
N PHE A 267 14.49 5.92 -4.15
CA PHE A 267 14.01 6.78 -3.08
C PHE A 267 12.72 6.20 -2.47
N ARG A 268 12.63 6.18 -1.14
CA ARG A 268 11.41 5.85 -0.41
C ARG A 268 11.41 6.58 0.93
N GLN A 269 10.25 7.06 1.36
CA GLN A 269 10.09 7.69 2.67
C GLN A 269 8.75 7.28 3.28
N TRP A 270 8.74 7.03 4.59
CA TRP A 270 7.53 6.76 5.34
C TRP A 270 7.61 7.46 6.69
N VAL A 271 6.76 8.46 6.87
CA VAL A 271 6.63 9.20 8.13
C VAL A 271 5.26 8.88 8.71
N ILE A 272 5.21 8.42 9.96
CA ILE A 272 3.98 7.95 10.60
C ILE A 272 3.84 8.67 11.94
N GLU A 273 2.63 9.14 12.26
CA GLU A 273 2.33 9.63 13.59
C GLU A 273 2.49 8.52 14.63
N ASN A 274 3.16 8.81 15.75
CA ASN A 274 3.38 7.87 16.84
C ASN A 274 2.13 7.70 17.71
N ARG A 275 1.02 7.29 17.08
CA ARG A 275 -0.30 7.11 17.68
C ARG A 275 -0.80 5.73 17.33
N PHE A 276 -0.41 4.75 18.13
CA PHE A 276 -0.72 3.36 17.89
C PHE A 276 -1.55 2.75 19.02
N ALA A 277 -2.36 1.77 18.65
CA ALA A 277 -3.11 0.91 19.53
C ALA A 277 -2.60 -0.54 19.37
N GLY A 278 -2.29 -1.20 20.49
CA GLY A 278 -1.70 -2.54 20.48
C GLY A 278 -0.19 -2.52 20.21
N ARG A 279 0.35 -3.63 19.70
CA ARG A 279 1.78 -3.70 19.32
C ARG A 279 2.02 -3.00 17.98
N VAL A 280 3.26 -2.55 17.79
CA VAL A 280 3.68 -1.79 16.61
C VAL A 280 4.90 -2.49 15.97
N PRO A 281 4.90 -2.71 14.64
CA PRO A 281 6.12 -3.10 13.94
C PRO A 281 7.15 -1.98 14.05
N ARG A 282 8.38 -2.31 14.47
CA ARG A 282 9.49 -1.34 14.61
C ARG A 282 10.07 -0.93 13.26
N TRP A 283 9.24 -0.42 12.36
CA TRP A 283 9.63 0.07 11.03
C TRP A 283 10.69 1.19 11.11
N ASP A 284 10.79 1.88 12.25
CA ASP A 284 11.84 2.84 12.55
C ASP A 284 13.26 2.23 12.54
N LEU A 285 13.39 0.92 12.82
CA LEU A 285 14.67 0.21 12.71
C LEU A 285 15.13 0.03 11.25
N VAL A 286 14.25 0.26 10.27
CA VAL A 286 14.48 0.02 8.84
C VAL A 286 14.12 1.22 7.96
N GLY A 287 14.09 2.42 8.56
CA GLY A 287 14.08 3.70 7.86
C GLY A 287 12.74 4.45 7.85
N ALA A 288 11.66 3.89 8.41
CA ALA A 288 10.48 4.71 8.66
C ALA A 288 10.78 5.72 9.79
N THR A 289 10.05 6.84 9.82
CA THR A 289 10.21 7.86 10.87
C THR A 289 8.91 7.98 11.64
N PHE A 290 8.96 7.82 12.95
CA PHE A 290 7.82 8.09 13.83
C PHE A 290 7.92 9.51 14.38
N VAL A 291 6.84 10.27 14.29
CA VAL A 291 6.76 11.69 14.68
C VAL A 291 5.48 11.97 15.48
N ASP A 292 5.43 13.09 16.19
CA ASP A 292 4.21 13.49 16.89
C ASP A 292 3.16 14.15 15.97
N ASP A 293 3.63 14.80 14.89
CA ASP A 293 2.85 15.50 13.89
C ASP A 293 3.46 15.30 12.49
N VAL A 294 2.67 14.76 11.56
CA VAL A 294 3.09 14.50 10.17
C VAL A 294 2.89 15.69 9.23
N THR A 295 2.12 16.70 9.66
CA THR A 295 1.69 17.84 8.83
C THR A 295 2.83 18.54 8.08
N PRO A 296 4.00 18.83 8.69
CA PRO A 296 5.11 19.46 7.98
C PRO A 296 5.65 18.61 6.82
N PHE A 297 5.68 17.29 6.99
CA PHE A 297 6.15 16.35 5.98
C PHE A 297 5.14 16.20 4.84
N GLU A 298 3.85 16.14 5.16
CA GLU A 298 2.78 16.17 4.16
C GLU A 298 2.83 17.46 3.33
N HIS A 299 2.94 18.62 3.97
CA HIS A 299 3.05 19.91 3.27
C HIS A 299 4.26 19.97 2.35
N LEU A 300 5.44 19.54 2.83
CA LEU A 300 6.64 19.50 2.03
C LEU A 300 6.45 18.59 0.80
N LYS A 301 6.01 17.34 1.00
CA LYS A 301 5.82 16.37 -0.08
C LYS A 301 4.76 16.83 -1.08
N MET A 302 3.61 17.28 -0.58
CA MET A 302 2.50 17.71 -1.43
C MET A 302 2.86 18.93 -2.27
N ARG A 303 3.48 19.95 -1.68
CA ARG A 303 3.71 21.22 -2.39
C ARG A 303 4.99 21.19 -3.23
N VAL A 304 6.03 20.48 -2.80
CA VAL A 304 7.29 20.38 -3.54
C VAL A 304 7.22 19.26 -4.57
N LEU A 305 7.03 18.01 -4.14
CA LEU A 305 7.11 16.87 -5.04
C LEU A 305 5.86 16.76 -5.92
N ASN A 306 4.68 16.61 -5.32
CA ASN A 306 3.46 16.44 -6.12
C ASN A 306 3.15 17.71 -6.93
N GLY A 307 3.37 18.90 -6.35
CA GLY A 307 3.24 20.17 -7.06
C GLY A 307 4.14 20.26 -8.30
N ALA A 308 5.43 19.91 -8.17
CA ALA A 308 6.33 19.86 -9.32
C ALA A 308 5.92 18.81 -10.36
N GLN A 309 5.53 17.61 -9.93
CA GLN A 309 5.09 16.54 -10.82
C GLN A 309 3.85 16.94 -11.61
N THR A 310 2.83 17.49 -10.96
CA THR A 310 1.61 17.97 -11.63
C THR A 310 1.92 19.05 -12.67
N THR A 311 2.75 20.03 -12.31
CA THR A 311 3.21 21.08 -13.23
C THR A 311 3.93 20.50 -14.44
N LEU A 312 4.91 19.61 -14.22
CA LEU A 312 5.68 18.95 -15.28
C LEU A 312 4.81 18.07 -16.17
N SER A 313 3.83 17.37 -15.60
CA SER A 313 2.90 16.53 -16.36
C SER A 313 2.06 17.37 -17.32
N TYR A 314 1.44 18.45 -16.85
CA TYR A 314 0.58 19.27 -17.71
C TYR A 314 1.37 20.05 -18.77
N LEU A 315 2.46 20.71 -18.37
CA LEU A 315 3.31 21.42 -19.32
C LEU A 315 4.01 20.46 -20.29
N GLY A 316 4.37 19.28 -19.81
CA GLY A 316 4.99 18.23 -20.60
C GLY A 316 4.11 17.74 -21.74
N VAL A 317 2.86 17.38 -21.41
CA VAL A 317 1.87 16.96 -22.41
C VAL A 317 1.62 18.06 -23.45
N LEU A 318 1.53 19.32 -23.03
CA LEU A 318 1.39 20.46 -23.95
C LEU A 318 2.65 20.68 -24.82
N GLY A 319 3.82 20.33 -24.30
CA GLY A 319 5.10 20.35 -25.00
C GLY A 319 5.34 19.14 -25.92
N GLY A 320 4.43 18.17 -25.94
CA GLY A 320 4.56 16.95 -26.75
C GLY A 320 5.44 15.86 -26.15
N PHE A 321 5.72 15.91 -24.85
CA PHE A 321 6.47 14.88 -24.13
C PHE A 321 5.53 13.78 -23.60
N GLU A 322 5.99 12.53 -23.60
CA GLU A 322 5.24 11.37 -23.13
C GLU A 322 5.57 11.04 -21.67
N HIS A 323 6.81 11.30 -21.25
CA HIS A 323 7.33 10.90 -19.94
C HIS A 323 7.94 12.05 -19.15
N THR A 324 7.82 12.01 -17.81
CA THR A 324 8.36 13.04 -16.92
C THR A 324 9.88 13.21 -17.00
N PHE A 325 10.63 12.16 -17.38
CA PHE A 325 12.08 12.29 -17.55
C PHE A 325 12.44 13.17 -18.76
N GLU A 326 11.58 13.21 -19.78
CA GLU A 326 11.76 14.09 -20.94
C GLU A 326 11.47 15.54 -20.55
N THR A 327 10.41 15.76 -19.77
CA THR A 327 10.00 17.11 -19.35
C THR A 327 11.02 17.76 -18.42
N ILE A 328 11.62 17.00 -17.50
CA ILE A 328 12.67 17.53 -16.61
C ILE A 328 14.02 17.70 -17.31
N ALA A 329 14.24 17.03 -18.45
CA ALA A 329 15.44 17.19 -19.27
C ALA A 329 15.38 18.45 -20.16
N ASP A 330 14.17 18.96 -20.45
CA ASP A 330 14.00 20.22 -21.16
C ASP A 330 14.49 21.42 -20.29
N PRO A 331 15.46 22.23 -20.77
CA PRO A 331 16.02 23.31 -19.96
C PRO A 331 15.02 24.39 -19.56
N LEU A 332 13.99 24.65 -20.37
CA LEU A 332 12.98 25.66 -20.08
C LEU A 332 12.06 25.18 -18.96
N LEU A 333 11.54 23.95 -19.05
CA LEU A 333 10.68 23.36 -18.04
C LEU A 333 11.43 23.11 -16.72
N ALA A 334 12.69 22.67 -16.77
CA ALA A 334 13.53 22.51 -15.59
C ALA A 334 13.75 23.85 -14.86
N SER A 335 14.04 24.92 -15.61
CA SER A 335 14.19 26.26 -15.06
C SER A 335 12.87 26.79 -14.47
N PHE A 336 11.75 26.58 -15.18
CA PHE A 336 10.42 26.97 -14.72
C PHE A 336 10.07 26.33 -13.38
N VAL A 337 10.21 25.00 -13.27
CA VAL A 337 9.88 24.28 -12.03
C VAL A 337 10.82 24.64 -10.90
N ARG A 338 12.12 24.80 -11.18
CA ARG A 338 13.07 25.26 -10.16
C ARG A 338 12.67 26.63 -9.60
N ARG A 339 12.28 27.56 -10.48
CA ARG A 339 11.82 28.89 -10.09
C ARG A 339 10.52 28.83 -9.28
N MET A 340 9.52 28.10 -9.77
CA MET A 340 8.26 27.85 -9.04
C MET A 340 8.54 27.30 -7.63
N LEU A 341 9.40 26.29 -7.51
CA LEU A 341 9.72 25.68 -6.23
C LEU A 341 10.44 26.64 -5.26
N THR A 342 11.36 27.47 -5.77
CA THR A 342 12.20 28.34 -4.93
C THR A 342 11.54 29.67 -4.59
N GLU A 343 10.84 30.27 -5.54
CA GLU A 343 10.23 31.60 -5.41
C GLU A 343 8.77 31.56 -4.93
N GLU A 344 8.03 30.48 -5.22
CA GLU A 344 6.59 30.39 -4.92
C GLU A 344 6.28 29.33 -3.86
N THR A 345 6.82 28.11 -3.99
CA THR A 345 6.51 27.01 -3.07
C THR A 345 7.21 27.15 -1.72
N LEU A 346 8.55 27.27 -1.73
CA LEU A 346 9.37 27.27 -0.52
C LEU A 346 8.95 28.34 0.51
N PRO A 347 8.58 29.59 0.12
CA PRO A 347 8.10 30.59 1.08
C PRO A 347 6.80 30.21 1.81
N THR A 348 6.02 29.25 1.30
CA THR A 348 4.76 28.81 1.94
C THR A 348 4.96 27.69 2.96
N LEU A 349 6.16 27.10 3.03
CA LEU A 349 6.49 25.96 3.89
C LEU A 349 6.99 26.37 5.29
N MET A 350 7.13 27.68 5.52
CA MET A 350 7.57 28.27 6.80
C MET A 350 6.40 28.61 7.72
#